data_AF-A0A7X3I3D8-F1
#
_entry.id   AF-A0A7X3I3D8-F1
#
_cell.length_a   1.000
_cell.length_b   1.000
_cell.length_c   1.000
_cell.angle_alpha   90.00
_cell.angle_beta   90.00
_cell.angle_gamma   90.00
#
_symmetry.space_group_name_H-M   'P 1'
#
loop_
_entity.id
_entity.type
_entity.pdbx_description
1 polymer ?
#
loop_
_entity_poly.entity_id
_entity_poly.type
_entity_poly.pdbx_seq_one_letter_code
_entity_poly.pdbx_strand_id
1 'polypeptide(L)'
;AGEKIDEVFIGSCMTNIGHFRAAGKLLDKVKGGIPTRLWLAPPTKMDVHQLTEEGYYGIFGRSGARLEMPGCSLCMGNQARVQTGSTVVSTSTRNFPNRL
;
A
#
# COMPACT_ATOMS: atom_id res chain seq x y z
N ALA A 1 -6.24 0.13 -19.69
CA ALA A 1 -4.96 -0.59 -19.43
C ALA A 1 -3.89 0.07 -20.31
N GLY A 2 -2.67 0.25 -19.80
CA GLY A 2 -1.61 0.99 -20.50
C GLY A 2 -1.33 2.40 -19.97
N GLU A 3 -2.13 2.88 -19.02
CA GLU A 3 -1.87 4.16 -18.34
C GLU A 3 -0.68 4.01 -17.40
N LYS A 4 0.18 5.03 -17.37
CA LYS A 4 1.30 5.08 -16.43
C LYS A 4 0.77 5.33 -15.02
N ILE A 5 1.19 4.50 -14.08
CA ILE A 5 0.91 4.66 -12.65
C ILE A 5 2.18 5.13 -11.97
N ASP A 6 2.07 6.17 -11.14
CA ASP A 6 3.21 6.70 -10.39
C ASP A 6 3.19 6.19 -8.94
N GLU A 7 2.00 6.14 -8.32
CA GLU A 7 1.83 5.71 -6.93
C GLU A 7 0.73 4.64 -6.78
N VAL A 8 0.91 3.75 -5.80
CA VAL A 8 -0.06 2.69 -5.48
C VAL A 8 -0.30 2.69 -3.98
N PHE A 9 -1.56 2.65 -3.56
CA PHE A 9 -1.95 2.59 -2.15
C PHE A 9 -2.75 1.32 -1.86
N ILE A 10 -2.23 0.51 -0.94
CA ILE A 10 -2.87 -0.69 -0.42
C ILE A 10 -3.01 -0.55 1.09
N GLY A 11 -4.22 -0.27 1.55
CA GLY A 11 -4.47 -0.14 2.98
C GLY A 11 -5.64 0.76 3.33
N SER A 12 -6.79 0.18 3.61
CA SER A 12 -7.95 0.93 4.10
C SER A 12 -8.80 0.03 4.99
N CYS A 13 -9.88 0.56 5.54
CA CYS A 13 -10.87 -0.27 6.24
C CYS A 13 -11.51 -1.34 5.35
N MET A 14 -11.35 -1.27 4.01
CA MET A 14 -11.80 -2.32 3.08
C MET A 14 -10.82 -3.49 2.96
N THR A 15 -9.59 -3.32 3.46
CA THR A 15 -8.56 -4.35 3.37
C THR A 15 -8.52 -5.21 4.63
N ASN A 16 -8.00 -6.42 4.49
CA ASN A 16 -7.81 -7.42 5.54
C ASN A 16 -6.45 -8.07 5.31
N ILE A 17 -5.96 -8.85 6.28
CA ILE A 17 -4.65 -9.51 6.20
C ILE A 17 -4.46 -10.36 4.92
N GLY A 18 -5.52 -10.97 4.39
CA GLY A 18 -5.47 -11.78 3.17
C GLY A 18 -5.03 -10.97 1.95
N HIS A 19 -5.46 -9.71 1.85
CA HIS A 19 -5.02 -8.81 0.77
C HIS A 19 -3.52 -8.50 0.85
N PHE A 20 -2.99 -8.30 2.07
CA PHE A 20 -1.55 -8.08 2.27
C PHE A 20 -0.73 -9.32 1.96
N ARG A 21 -1.19 -10.52 2.36
CA ARG A 21 -0.53 -11.78 2.00
C ARG A 21 -0.50 -11.99 0.49
N ALA A 22 -1.62 -11.71 -0.20
CA ALA A 22 -1.69 -11.80 -1.65
C ALA A 22 -0.72 -10.80 -2.34
N ALA A 23 -0.71 -9.54 -1.89
CA ALA A 23 0.23 -8.53 -2.37
C ALA A 23 1.69 -8.95 -2.13
N GLY A 24 2.00 -9.48 -0.95
CA GLY A 24 3.33 -9.99 -0.61
C GLY A 24 3.79 -11.12 -1.52
N LYS A 25 2.93 -12.11 -1.79
CA LYS A 25 3.26 -13.21 -2.73
C LYS A 25 3.52 -12.74 -4.16
N LEU A 26 2.86 -11.65 -4.59
CA LEU A 26 3.12 -11.04 -5.90
C LEU A 26 4.45 -10.29 -5.89
N LEU A 27 4.71 -9.50 -4.84
CA LEU A 27 5.94 -8.73 -4.70
C LEU A 27 7.18 -9.60 -4.56
N ASP A 28 7.09 -10.76 -3.90
CA ASP A 28 8.22 -11.69 -3.77
C ASP A 28 8.66 -12.29 -5.12
N LYS A 29 7.74 -12.38 -6.09
CA LYS A 29 8.05 -12.83 -7.46
C LYS A 29 8.71 -11.74 -8.30
N VAL A 30 8.57 -10.47 -7.91
CA VAL A 30 9.14 -9.33 -8.64
C VAL A 30 10.59 -9.13 -8.19
N LYS A 31 11.53 -9.40 -9.09
CA LYS A 31 12.97 -9.18 -8.85
C LYS A 31 13.35 -7.76 -9.24
N GLY A 32 14.03 -7.03 -8.35
CA GLY A 32 14.61 -5.71 -8.66
C GLY A 32 13.81 -4.50 -8.16
N GLY A 33 12.78 -4.71 -7.32
CA GLY A 33 11.96 -3.63 -6.77
C GLY A 33 10.87 -3.16 -7.72
N ILE A 34 10.02 -2.27 -7.22
CA ILE A 34 8.90 -1.71 -7.98
C ILE A 34 9.28 -0.33 -8.57
N PRO A 35 8.86 -0.02 -9.81
CA PRO A 35 9.11 1.29 -10.42
C PRO A 35 8.18 2.38 -9.88
N THR A 36 7.15 2.01 -9.12
CA THR A 36 6.14 2.90 -8.53
C THR A 36 6.36 3.07 -7.04
N ARG A 37 5.83 4.16 -6.48
CA ARG A 37 5.79 4.35 -5.04
C ARG A 37 4.63 3.56 -4.44
N LEU A 38 4.92 2.42 -3.81
CA LEU A 38 3.90 1.63 -3.11
C LEU A 38 3.79 2.04 -1.65
N TRP A 39 2.58 2.31 -1.22
CA TRP A 39 2.19 2.60 0.14
C TRP A 39 1.37 1.44 0.70
N LEU A 40 1.81 0.91 1.84
CA LEU A 40 1.14 -0.17 2.55
C LEU A 40 0.73 0.31 3.94
N ALA A 41 -0.57 0.29 4.22
CA ALA A 41 -1.14 0.70 5.49
C ALA A 41 -2.08 -0.40 6.04
N PRO A 42 -1.59 -1.32 6.88
CA PRO A 42 -2.45 -2.33 7.50
C PRO A 42 -3.58 -1.69 8.32
N PRO A 43 -4.79 -2.27 8.36
CA PRO A 43 -5.93 -1.62 9.00
C PRO A 43 -5.83 -1.67 10.54
N THR A 44 -5.17 -2.68 11.11
CA THR A 44 -5.04 -2.83 12.57
C THR A 44 -3.61 -3.20 13.01
N LYS A 45 -3.30 -2.98 14.29
CA LYS A 45 -2.05 -3.43 14.91
C LYS A 45 -1.91 -4.95 14.93
N MET A 46 -3.02 -5.69 14.99
CA MET A 46 -3.00 -7.16 14.97
C MET A 46 -2.52 -7.67 13.61
N ASP A 47 -2.98 -7.06 12.52
CA ASP A 47 -2.53 -7.41 11.17
C ASP A 47 -1.04 -7.11 10.99
N VAL A 48 -0.57 -5.97 11.51
CA VAL A 48 0.87 -5.64 11.52
C VAL A 48 1.68 -6.73 12.20
N HIS A 49 1.26 -7.13 13.41
CA HIS A 49 1.96 -8.13 14.19
C HIS A 49 2.03 -9.47 13.45
N GLN A 50 0.89 -9.96 12.96
CA GLN A 50 0.81 -11.24 12.26
C GLN A 50 1.60 -11.23 10.93
N LEU A 51 1.54 -10.13 10.15
CA LEU A 51 2.34 -9.99 8.92
C LEU A 51 3.84 -9.89 9.21
N THR A 52 4.22 -9.38 10.38
CA THR A 52 5.61 -9.32 10.83
C THR A 52 6.11 -10.71 11.22
N GLU A 53 5.33 -11.46 12.01
CA GLU A 53 5.64 -12.85 12.39
C GLU A 53 5.74 -13.77 11.17
N GLU A 54 4.88 -13.57 10.18
CA GLU A 54 4.90 -14.31 8.91
C GLU A 54 6.02 -13.85 7.96
N GLY A 55 6.78 -12.80 8.30
CA GLY A 55 7.92 -12.32 7.51
C GLY A 55 7.57 -11.49 6.27
N TYR A 56 6.29 -11.14 6.05
CA TYR A 56 5.87 -10.32 4.91
C TYR A 56 6.47 -8.92 4.92
N TYR A 57 6.73 -8.37 6.11
CA TYR A 57 7.42 -7.07 6.25
C TYR A 57 8.82 -7.07 5.59
N GLY A 58 9.54 -8.19 5.62
CA GLY A 58 10.81 -8.34 4.92
C GLY A 58 10.64 -8.36 3.39
N ILE A 59 9.55 -8.95 2.89
CA ILE A 59 9.21 -8.93 1.46
C ILE A 59 8.90 -7.49 1.01
N PHE A 60 8.07 -6.77 1.77
CA PHE A 60 7.71 -5.38 1.49
C PHE A 60 8.92 -4.44 1.54
N GLY A 61 9.83 -4.63 2.51
CA GLY A 61 11.07 -3.86 2.57
C GLY A 61 11.98 -4.11 1.37
N ARG A 62 12.15 -5.38 0.96
CA ARG A 62 12.97 -5.75 -0.21
C ARG A 62 12.38 -5.23 -1.52
N SER A 63 11.05 -5.14 -1.64
CA SER A 63 10.42 -4.58 -2.83
C SER A 63 10.54 -3.06 -2.92
N GLY A 64 10.89 -2.37 -1.82
CA GLY A 64 10.94 -0.91 -1.75
C GLY A 64 9.61 -0.27 -1.37
N ALA A 65 8.67 -1.05 -0.82
CA ALA A 65 7.38 -0.53 -0.40
C ALA A 65 7.50 0.30 0.90
N ARG A 66 6.74 1.39 0.97
CA ARG A 66 6.65 2.24 2.14
C ARG A 66 5.55 1.73 3.07
N LEU A 67 5.96 1.34 4.27
CA LEU A 67 5.08 0.84 5.31
C LEU A 67 4.66 1.99 6.22
N GLU A 68 3.37 2.26 6.28
CA GLU A 68 2.77 3.27 7.14
C GLU A 68 2.23 2.64 8.43
N MET A 69 2.05 3.48 9.45
CA MET A 69 1.40 3.03 10.69
C MET A 69 -0.05 2.60 10.42
N PRO A 70 -0.57 1.60 11.16
CA PRO A 70 -1.91 1.13 10.93
C PRO A 70 -2.96 2.21 11.18
N GLY A 71 -3.85 2.41 10.22
CA GLY A 71 -4.86 3.46 10.23
C GLY A 71 -5.32 3.89 8.84
N CYS A 72 -6.04 5.00 8.76
CA CYS A 72 -6.62 5.50 7.50
C CYS A 72 -5.55 5.96 6.49
N SER A 73 -4.40 6.45 6.95
CA SER A 73 -3.28 6.88 6.10
C SER A 73 -3.75 7.74 4.91
N LEU A 74 -3.31 7.45 3.68
CA LEU A 74 -3.69 8.19 2.48
C LEU A 74 -5.19 8.12 2.16
N CYS A 75 -5.95 7.16 2.68
CA CYS A 75 -7.40 7.05 2.43
C CYS A 75 -8.17 8.33 2.82
N MET A 76 -7.68 9.07 3.82
CA MET A 76 -8.28 10.33 4.27
C MET A 76 -7.65 11.57 3.63
N GLY A 77 -6.37 11.50 3.25
CA GLY A 77 -5.63 12.60 2.63
C GLY A 77 -5.36 13.81 3.54
N ASN A 78 -5.47 13.63 4.87
CA ASN A 78 -5.30 14.70 5.86
C ASN A 78 -3.88 14.79 6.44
N GLN A 79 -3.04 13.79 6.22
CA GLN A 79 -1.66 13.72 6.72
C GLN A 79 -0.71 13.45 5.55
N ALA A 80 -0.44 12.18 5.26
CA ALA A 80 0.27 11.79 4.05
C ALA A 80 -0.61 12.05 2.82
N ARG A 81 0.02 12.58 1.77
CA ARG A 81 -0.59 12.80 0.47
C ARG A 81 0.32 12.29 -0.63
N VAL A 82 -0.30 11.90 -1.73
CA VAL A 82 0.40 11.59 -2.98
C VAL A 82 0.96 12.87 -3.60
N GLN A 83 1.91 12.71 -4.50
CA GLN A 83 2.52 13.82 -5.22
C GLN A 83 1.49 14.49 -6.15
N THR A 84 1.55 15.80 -6.25
CA THR A 84 0.67 16.58 -7.14
C THR A 84 0.83 16.11 -8.59
N GLY A 85 -0.29 15.83 -9.26
CA GLY A 85 -0.30 15.36 -10.65
C GLY A 85 0.07 13.89 -10.84
N SER A 86 0.25 13.11 -9.76
CA SER A 86 0.50 11.67 -9.85
C SER A 86 -0.76 10.90 -10.25
N THR A 87 -0.56 9.85 -11.03
CA THR A 87 -1.62 8.87 -11.31
C THR A 87 -1.55 7.75 -10.28
N VAL A 88 -2.65 7.54 -9.55
CA VAL A 88 -2.67 6.67 -8.37
C VAL A 88 -3.68 5.54 -8.53
N VAL A 89 -3.25 4.31 -8.19
CA VAL A 89 -4.15 3.18 -7.96
C VAL A 89 -4.32 2.98 -6.47
N SER A 90 -5.56 2.94 -5.98
CA SER A 90 -5.85 2.91 -4.56
C SER A 90 -6.90 1.85 -4.21
N THR A 91 -6.70 1.15 -3.08
CA THR A 91 -7.72 0.31 -2.44
C THR A 91 -8.53 1.07 -1.38
N SER A 92 -8.54 2.41 -1.44
CA SER A 92 -9.40 3.27 -0.61
C SER A 92 -10.85 3.22 -1.07
N THR A 93 -11.76 3.77 -0.26
CA THR A 93 -13.20 3.83 -0.57
C THR A 93 -13.60 4.98 -1.49
N ARG A 94 -12.72 5.97 -1.70
CA ARG A 94 -13.06 7.25 -2.34
C ARG A 94 -11.91 7.74 -3.23
N ASN A 95 -12.26 8.29 -4.39
CA ASN A 95 -11.35 8.84 -5.40
C ASN A 95 -11.75 10.26 -5.86
N PHE A 96 -12.36 11.07 -4.99
CA PHE A 96 -12.75 12.44 -5.32
C PHE A 96 -11.53 13.32 -5.68
N PRO A 97 -11.72 14.39 -6.48
CA PRO A 97 -10.66 15.35 -6.77
C PRO A 97 -9.99 15.86 -5.49
N ASN A 98 -8.65 15.91 -5.49
CA ASN A 98 -7.82 16.33 -4.36
C ASN A 98 -7.95 15.47 -3.09
N ARG A 99 -8.39 14.21 -3.19
CA ARG A 99 -8.56 13.34 -2.02
C ARG A 99 -7.27 12.69 -1.53
N LEU A 100 -6.47 12.13 -2.43
CA LEU A 100 -5.23 11.43 -2.09
C LEU A 100 -4.05 12.41 -2.02
#